data_AF-A0A6M7TIL7-F1
#
_entry.id   AF-A0A6M7TIL7-F1
#
_cell.length_a   1.000
_cell.length_b   1.000
_cell.length_c   1.000
_cell.angle_alpha   90.00
_cell.angle_beta   90.00
_cell.angle_gamma   90.00
#
_symmetry.space_group_name_H-M   'P 1'
#
loop_
_entity.id
_entity.type
_entity.pdbx_description
1 polymer ?
#
loop_
_entity_poly.entity_id
_entity_poly.type
_entity_poly.pdbx_seq_one_letter_code
_entity_poly.pdbx_strand_id
1 'polypeptide(L)' 'MLSFEEIDKRRAAAGLTRKAIYERAGVDGETWRRSASGETEPNTKTLRKLSAALDELTREREHDNG' A
#
# COMPACT_ATOMS: atom_id res chain seq x y z
N MET A 1 3.32 -8.06 10.62
CA MET A 1 3.82 -7.00 9.73
C MET A 1 3.79 -7.56 8.31
N LEU A 2 3.13 -6.87 7.37
CA LEU A 2 2.91 -7.40 6.03
C LEU A 2 4.14 -7.15 5.14
N SER A 3 4.43 -8.08 4.23
CA SER A 3 5.39 -7.88 3.15
C SER A 3 4.80 -6.96 2.08
N PHE A 4 5.65 -6.39 1.23
CA PHE A 4 5.19 -5.54 0.12
C PHE A 4 4.23 -6.30 -0.80
N GLU A 5 4.54 -7.56 -1.10
CA GLU A 5 3.71 -8.41 -1.97
C GLU A 5 2.32 -8.66 -1.38
N GLU A 6 2.23 -8.86 -0.06
CA GLU A 6 0.96 -9.02 0.65
C GLU A 6 0.14 -7.72 0.63
N ILE A 7 0.79 -6.56 0.78
CA ILE A 7 0.15 -5.25 0.68
C ILE A 7 -0.41 -5.05 -0.74
N ASP A 8 0.36 -5.40 -1.79
CA ASP A 8 -0.13 -5.26 -3.18
C ASP A 8 -1.31 -6.20 -3.49
N LYS A 9 -1.27 -7.44 -3.00
CA LYS A 9 -2.39 -8.40 -3.13
C LYS A 9 -3.66 -7.89 -2.46
N ARG A 10 -3.57 -7.43 -1.21
CA ARG A 10 -4.73 -6.90 -0.48
C ARG A 10 -5.26 -5.61 -1.10
N ARG A 11 -4.39 -4.71 -1.53
CA ARG A 11 -4.76 -3.53 -2.31
C ARG A 11 -5.58 -3.92 -3.53
N ALA A 12 -5.11 -4.91 -4.30
CA ALA A 12 -5.81 -5.38 -5.50
C ALA A 12 -7.16 -6.01 -5.16
N ALA A 13 -7.24 -6.82 -4.09
CA ALA A 13 -8.49 -7.40 -3.60
C ALA A 13 -9.51 -6.33 -3.15
N ALA A 14 -9.04 -5.24 -2.54
CA ALA A 14 -9.86 -4.09 -2.17
C ALA A 14 -10.17 -3.13 -3.35
N GLY A 15 -9.73 -3.45 -4.58
CA GLY A 15 -9.91 -2.62 -5.76
C GLY A 15 -9.21 -1.25 -5.68
N LEU A 16 -8.20 -1.11 -4.82
CA LEU A 16 -7.46 0.14 -4.60
C LEU A 16 -6.36 0.29 -5.65
N THR A 17 -6.08 1.52 -6.08
CA THR A 17 -4.98 1.78 -7.01
C THR A 17 -3.65 1.87 -6.25
N ARG A 18 -2.52 1.53 -6.91
CA ARG A 18 -1.18 1.68 -6.33
C ARG A 18 -0.94 3.12 -5.88
N LYS A 19 -1.42 4.07 -6.70
CA LYS A 19 -1.37 5.51 -6.44
C LYS A 19 -2.02 5.92 -5.13
N ALA A 20 -3.25 5.45 -4.87
CA ALA A 20 -3.93 5.75 -3.62
C ALA A 20 -3.11 5.31 -2.39
N ILE A 21 -2.49 4.12 -2.44
CA ILE A 21 -1.71 3.61 -1.30
C ILE A 21 -0.47 4.49 -1.05
N TYR A 22 0.38 4.73 -2.07
CA TYR A 22 1.62 5.46 -1.83
C TYR A 22 1.39 6.94 -1.53
N GLU A 23 0.36 7.57 -2.12
CA GLU A 23 -0.02 8.95 -1.80
C GLU A 23 -0.50 9.06 -0.36
N ARG A 24 -1.40 8.16 0.08
CA ARG A 24 -1.88 8.14 1.47
C ARG A 24 -0.76 7.84 2.47
N ALA A 25 0.15 6.93 2.12
CA ALA A 25 1.29 6.57 2.96
C ALA A 25 2.38 7.66 3.03
N GLY A 26 2.32 8.68 2.17
CA GLY A 26 3.40 9.65 1.99
C GLY A 26 4.71 8.98 1.56
N VAL A 27 4.60 8.03 0.63
CA VAL A 27 5.72 7.29 0.02
C VAL A 27 5.83 7.72 -1.43
N ASP A 28 7.05 7.97 -1.88
CA ASP A 28 7.29 8.37 -3.26
C ASP A 28 6.93 7.24 -4.25
N GLY A 29 6.31 7.60 -5.38
CA GLY A 29 5.92 6.63 -6.41
C GLY A 29 7.12 5.87 -6.99
N GLU A 30 8.31 6.47 -7.02
CA GLU A 30 9.56 5.80 -7.40
C GLU A 30 9.94 4.70 -6.40
N THR A 31 9.77 4.96 -5.09
CA THR A 31 10.03 3.97 -4.04
C THR A 31 9.11 2.77 -4.20
N TRP A 32 7.82 3.01 -4.46
CA TRP A 32 6.88 1.92 -4.76
C TRP A 32 7.32 1.11 -5.97
N ARG A 33 7.72 1.76 -7.06
CA ARG A 33 8.11 1.10 -8.30
C ARG A 33 9.37 0.23 -8.10
N ARG A 34 10.40 0.74 -7.43
CA ARG A 34 11.62 -0.03 -7.10
C ARG A 34 11.32 -1.23 -6.20
N SER A 35 10.45 -1.07 -5.21
CA SER A 35 10.02 -2.18 -4.36
C SER A 35 9.18 -3.22 -5.10
N ALA A 36 8.33 -2.79 -6.05
CA ALA A 36 7.57 -3.69 -6.89
C ALA A 36 8.43 -4.47 -7.90
N SER A 37 9.49 -3.87 -8.42
CA SER A 37 10.44 -4.52 -9.33
C SER A 37 11.44 -5.43 -8.61
N GLY A 38 11.47 -5.44 -7.27
CA GLY A 38 12.47 -6.17 -6.49
C GLY A 38 13.87 -5.55 -6.52
N GLU A 39 14.02 -4.34 -7.08
CA GLU A 39 15.29 -3.58 -7.08
C GLU A 39 15.67 -3.08 -5.68
N THR A 40 14.69 -2.90 -4.79
CA THR A 40 14.94 -2.39 -3.43
C THR A 40 13.95 -2.96 -2.45
N GLU A 41 14.45 -3.66 -1.43
CA GLU A 41 13.63 -4.07 -0.30
C GLU A 41 13.16 -2.84 0.50
N PRO A 42 11.85 -2.60 0.61
CA PRO A 42 11.34 -1.48 1.39
C PRO A 42 11.63 -1.70 2.87
N ASN A 43 12.23 -0.69 3.51
CA ASN A 43 12.48 -0.72 4.94
C ASN A 43 11.20 -0.92 5.74
N THR A 44 11.36 -1.44 6.96
CA THR A 44 10.30 -1.67 7.95
C THR A 44 9.38 -0.44 8.11
N LYS A 45 9.95 0.77 8.12
CA LYS A 45 9.18 2.02 8.22
C LYS A 45 8.25 2.22 7.01
N THR A 46 8.71 1.94 5.80
CA THR A 46 7.92 2.05 4.56
C THR A 46 6.80 1.03 4.54
N LEU A 47 7.08 -0.24 4.88
CA LEU A 47 6.07 -1.29 4.96
C LEU A 47 4.96 -0.95 5.98
N ARG A 48 5.31 -0.39 7.14
CA ARG A 48 4.31 0.07 8.12
C ARG A 48 3.41 1.18 7.55
N LYS A 49 3.99 2.17 6.89
CA LYS A 49 3.22 3.27 6.27
C LYS A 49 2.27 2.75 5.19
N LEU A 50 2.76 1.90 4.28
CA LEU A 50 1.94 1.32 3.22
C LEU A 50 0.82 0.43 3.79
N SER A 51 1.12 -0.37 4.82
CA SER A 51 0.13 -1.20 5.49
C SER A 51 -0.94 -0.38 6.22
N ALA A 52 -0.56 0.70 6.88
CA ALA A 52 -1.52 1.59 7.55
C ALA A 52 -2.42 2.29 6.52
N ALA A 53 -1.83 2.84 5.46
CA ALA A 53 -2.58 3.48 4.39
C ALA A 53 -3.59 2.54 3.71
N LEU A 54 -3.19 1.27 3.49
CA LEU A 54 -4.09 0.24 2.97
C LEU A 54 -5.28 -0.01 3.90
N ASP A 55 -5.03 -0.13 5.20
CA ASP A 55 -6.08 -0.39 6.20
C ASP A 55 -7.09 0.76 6.26
N GLU A 56 -6.60 2.01 6.29
CA GLU A 56 -7.45 3.21 6.27
C GLU A 56 -8.30 3.26 5.00
N LEU A 57 -7.69 3.13 3.83
CA LEU A 57 -8.39 3.17 2.55
C LEU A 57 -9.39 2.04 2.38
N THR A 58 -9.11 0.86 2.93
CA THR A 58 -10.04 -0.27 2.90
C THR A 58 -11.26 0.03 3.77
N ARG A 59 -11.05 0.52 5.00
CA ARG A 59 -12.14 0.91 5.91
C ARG A 59 -13.01 2.02 5.33
N GLU A 60 -12.42 3.05 4.74
CA GLU A 60 -13.15 4.13 4.08
C GLU A 60 -14.06 3.59 2.97
N ARG A 61 -13.57 2.60 2.22
CA ARG A 61 -14.32 2.00 1.12
C ARG A 61 -15.43 1.06 1.58
N GLU A 62 -15.21 0.34 2.68
CA GLU A 62 -16.26 -0.46 3.33
C GLU A 62 -17.35 0.43 3.92
N HIS A 63 -16.98 1.61 4.44
CA HIS A 63 -17.92 2.56 5.04
C HIS A 63 -18.72 3.36 4.01
N ASP A 64 -18.20 3.58 2.80
CA ASP A 64 -18.92 4.24 1.69
C ASP A 64 -19.91 3.31 0.97
N ASN A 65 -19.72 1.99 1.10
CA ASN A 65 -20.59 0.94 0.53
C ASN A 65 -21.69 0.44 1.49
N GLY A 66 -21.86 1.07 2.66
CA GLY A 66 -22.79 0.68 3.73
C GLY A 66 -24.07 1.49 3.79
#